data_AF-A0A833P957-F1
#
_entry.id   AF-A0A833P957-F1
#
_cell.length_a   1.000
_cell.length_b   1.000
_cell.length_c   1.000
_cell.angle_alpha   90.00
_cell.angle_beta   90.00
_cell.angle_gamma   90.00
#
_symmetry.space_group_name_H-M   'P 1'
#
loop_
_entity.id
_entity.type
_entity.pdbx_description
1 polymer ?
#
loop_
_entity_poly.entity_id
_entity_poly.type
_entity_poly.pdbx_seq_one_letter_code
_entity_poly.pdbx_strand_id
1 'polypeptide(L)'
;MVQFPNLLTKLHQLEFDYSDGDGIDFEPYQNFISQNDADQWLKAWTGNSQVNANSLLVFGQDGTGGYAAFWMINRDKDILDQPIVFLGPEGETGVVAKDFNDYLWLLAQNHGPLESIEYSEDTLKINNDFLNFAELNSKSTSRSVSKIIRDAQNSYPHFKDWINGMIR
;
A
#
# COMPACT_ATOMS: atom_id res chain seq x y z
N MET A 1 13.78 -8.47 -14.32
CA MET A 1 12.50 -8.53 -13.59
C MET A 1 12.81 -8.13 -12.16
N VAL A 2 12.06 -7.19 -11.58
CA VAL A 2 12.28 -6.76 -10.19
C VAL A 2 11.90 -7.93 -9.27
N GLN A 3 12.75 -8.24 -8.29
CA GLN A 3 12.52 -9.35 -7.37
C GLN A 3 11.47 -8.96 -6.32
N PHE A 4 10.48 -9.82 -6.10
CA PHE A 4 9.51 -9.68 -5.02
C PHE A 4 10.22 -9.87 -3.67
N PRO A 5 10.14 -8.92 -2.72
CA PRO A 5 10.89 -9.03 -1.46
C PRO A 5 10.47 -10.25 -0.63
N ASN A 6 11.44 -11.01 -0.13
CA ASN A 6 11.18 -12.22 0.68
C ASN A 6 10.31 -11.93 1.92
N LEU A 7 10.47 -10.76 2.54
CA LEU A 7 9.68 -10.39 3.71
C LEU A 7 8.21 -10.11 3.34
N LEU A 8 7.97 -9.50 2.18
CA LEU A 8 6.62 -9.31 1.63
C LEU A 8 5.98 -10.65 1.30
N THR A 9 6.73 -11.59 0.71
CA THR A 9 6.26 -12.97 0.50
C THR A 9 5.78 -13.62 1.80
N LYS A 10 6.56 -13.49 2.89
CA LYS A 10 6.18 -14.05 4.18
C LYS A 10 4.94 -13.38 4.77
N LEU A 11 4.84 -12.05 4.64
CA LEU A 11 3.65 -11.32 5.08
C LEU A 11 2.40 -11.81 4.35
N HIS A 12 2.49 -11.98 3.03
CA HIS A 12 1.40 -12.43 2.16
C HIS A 12 1.01 -13.91 2.32
N GLN A 13 1.68 -14.64 3.22
CA GLN A 13 1.26 -15.98 3.64
C GLN A 13 0.31 -15.94 4.85
N LEU A 14 0.18 -14.79 5.52
CA LEU A 14 -0.84 -14.58 6.54
C LEU A 14 -2.22 -14.44 5.88
N GLU A 15 -3.26 -14.74 6.65
CA GLU A 15 -4.64 -14.58 6.22
C GLU A 15 -5.07 -13.12 6.34
N PHE A 16 -5.47 -12.53 5.21
CA PHE A 16 -6.16 -11.24 5.15
C PHE A 16 -7.65 -11.53 5.14
N ASP A 17 -8.27 -11.50 6.32
CA ASP A 17 -9.71 -11.70 6.48
C ASP A 17 -10.42 -10.33 6.47
N TYR A 18 -11.39 -10.17 5.58
CA TYR A 18 -12.27 -9.00 5.53
C TYR A 18 -13.20 -8.93 6.76
N SER A 19 -13.46 -10.06 7.42
CA SER A 19 -14.24 -10.16 8.68
C SER A 19 -15.56 -9.37 8.63
N ASP A 20 -16.35 -9.56 7.58
CA ASP A 20 -17.62 -8.84 7.35
C ASP A 20 -17.51 -7.30 7.41
N GLY A 21 -16.33 -6.74 7.09
CA GLY A 21 -16.04 -5.31 7.12
C GLY A 21 -15.30 -4.81 8.36
N ASP A 22 -15.06 -5.67 9.36
CA ASP A 22 -14.26 -5.34 10.55
C ASP A 22 -12.75 -5.67 10.38
N GLY A 23 -12.38 -6.28 9.25
CA GLY A 23 -11.05 -6.76 8.92
C GLY A 23 -10.34 -5.90 7.88
N ILE A 24 -9.48 -6.52 7.06
CA ILE A 24 -8.71 -5.83 6.02
C ILE A 24 -9.23 -6.25 4.65
N ASP A 25 -9.68 -5.28 3.83
CA ASP A 25 -10.01 -5.53 2.42
C ASP A 25 -8.74 -5.53 1.57
N PHE A 26 -8.06 -6.68 1.53
CA PHE A 26 -6.84 -6.84 0.77
C PHE A 26 -6.61 -8.26 0.27
N GLU A 27 -6.35 -8.37 -1.03
CA GLU A 27 -5.95 -9.58 -1.73
C GLU A 27 -4.45 -9.51 -2.07
N PRO A 28 -3.58 -10.22 -1.33
CA PRO A 28 -2.14 -10.19 -1.57
C PRO A 28 -1.74 -10.97 -2.83
N TYR A 29 -0.82 -10.41 -3.62
CA TYR A 29 -0.21 -11.13 -4.75
C TYR A 29 1.08 -11.85 -4.36
N GLN A 30 1.43 -12.89 -5.12
CA GLN A 30 2.68 -13.65 -4.93
C GLN A 30 3.85 -13.06 -5.74
N ASN A 31 3.56 -12.16 -6.68
CA ASN A 31 4.53 -11.42 -7.49
C ASN A 31 3.96 -10.02 -7.75
N PHE A 32 4.82 -9.08 -8.14
CA PHE A 32 4.32 -7.84 -8.73
C PHE A 32 3.57 -8.15 -10.01
N ILE A 33 2.49 -7.42 -10.30
CA ILE A 33 1.84 -7.53 -11.61
C ILE A 33 2.83 -7.14 -12.72
N SER A 34 2.58 -7.59 -13.94
CA SER A 34 3.48 -7.28 -15.04
C SER A 34 3.47 -5.77 -15.35
N GLN A 35 4.60 -5.24 -15.84
CA GLN A 35 4.67 -3.82 -16.24
C GLN A 35 3.61 -3.46 -17.28
N ASN A 36 3.29 -4.39 -18.18
CA ASN A 36 2.25 -4.18 -19.18
C ASN A 36 0.87 -4.02 -18.53
N ASP A 37 0.54 -4.86 -17.56
CA ASP A 37 -0.77 -4.80 -16.89
C ASP A 37 -0.88 -3.54 -16.04
N ALA A 38 0.18 -3.18 -15.33
CA ALA A 38 0.26 -1.93 -14.57
C ALA A 38 0.10 -0.70 -15.49
N ASP A 39 0.77 -0.68 -16.65
CA ASP A 39 0.64 0.40 -17.64
C ASP A 39 -0.78 0.48 -18.21
N GLN A 40 -1.39 -0.66 -18.55
CA GLN A 40 -2.75 -0.70 -19.09
C GLN A 40 -3.77 -0.19 -18.07
N TRP A 41 -3.66 -0.65 -16.84
CA TRP A 41 -4.50 -0.18 -15.74
C TRP A 41 -4.32 1.32 -15.50
N LEU A 42 -3.09 1.82 -15.36
CA LEU A 42 -2.87 3.24 -15.06
C LEU A 42 -3.38 4.15 -16.17
N LYS A 43 -3.23 3.75 -17.44
CA LYS A 43 -3.80 4.48 -18.59
C LYS A 43 -5.33 4.52 -18.54
N ALA A 44 -5.97 3.40 -18.19
CA ALA A 44 -7.42 3.35 -18.06
C ALA A 44 -7.91 4.21 -16.89
N TRP A 45 -7.24 4.12 -15.74
CA TRP A 45 -7.57 4.86 -14.52
C TRP A 45 -7.40 6.38 -14.69
N THR A 46 -6.31 6.82 -15.32
CA THR A 46 -6.01 8.25 -15.51
C THR A 46 -6.71 8.88 -16.73
N GLY A 47 -7.29 8.08 -17.63
CA GLY A 47 -7.72 8.56 -18.96
C GLY A 47 -6.58 8.97 -19.89
N ASN A 48 -5.32 8.80 -19.48
CA ASN A 48 -4.15 9.32 -20.19
C ASN A 48 -3.33 8.21 -20.85
N SER A 49 -3.42 8.08 -22.18
CA SER A 49 -2.69 7.06 -22.94
C SER A 49 -1.15 7.19 -22.90
N GLN A 50 -0.62 8.32 -22.42
CA GLN A 50 0.82 8.62 -22.42
C GLN A 50 1.52 8.28 -21.10
N VAL A 51 0.79 7.89 -20.05
CA VAL A 51 1.39 7.51 -18.76
C VAL A 51 1.93 6.09 -18.80
N ASN A 52 2.82 5.81 -17.85
CA ASN A 52 3.32 4.46 -17.57
C ASN A 52 3.47 4.31 -16.06
N ALA A 53 3.38 3.07 -15.59
CA ALA A 53 3.43 2.71 -14.20
C ALA A 53 4.85 2.31 -13.75
N ASN A 54 5.92 2.79 -14.41
CA ASN A 54 7.30 2.38 -14.12
C ASN A 54 7.74 2.67 -12.67
N SER A 55 7.06 3.61 -12.01
CA SER A 55 7.30 3.96 -10.61
C SER A 55 6.38 3.22 -9.62
N LEU A 56 5.56 2.28 -10.07
CA LEU A 56 4.60 1.56 -9.24
C LEU A 56 4.86 0.05 -9.33
N LEU A 57 5.21 -0.56 -8.20
CA LEU A 57 5.30 -2.01 -8.07
C LEU A 57 4.08 -2.51 -7.29
N VAL A 58 3.01 -2.85 -8.02
CA VAL A 58 1.73 -3.29 -7.46
C VAL A 58 1.86 -4.69 -6.89
N PHE A 59 1.51 -4.86 -5.62
CA PHE A 59 1.68 -6.11 -4.87
C PHE A 59 0.38 -6.70 -4.32
N GLY A 60 -0.75 -6.05 -4.54
CA GLY A 60 -2.07 -6.57 -4.20
C GLY A 60 -3.16 -5.57 -4.54
N GLN A 61 -4.41 -5.96 -4.28
CA GLN A 61 -5.59 -5.15 -4.55
C GLN A 61 -6.59 -5.24 -3.40
N ASP A 62 -7.58 -4.37 -3.35
CA ASP A 62 -8.79 -4.58 -2.54
C ASP A 62 -9.85 -5.38 -3.34
N GLY A 63 -11.00 -5.67 -2.72
CA GLY A 63 -12.13 -6.34 -3.37
C GLY A 63 -12.84 -5.52 -4.46
N THR A 64 -12.48 -4.24 -4.64
CA THR A 64 -13.10 -3.34 -5.64
C THR A 64 -12.23 -3.10 -6.87
N GLY A 65 -10.96 -3.54 -6.84
CA GLY A 65 -9.98 -3.37 -7.91
C GLY A 65 -9.04 -2.17 -7.74
N GLY A 66 -9.00 -1.57 -6.55
CA GLY A 66 -7.99 -0.61 -6.12
C GLY A 66 -6.65 -1.29 -5.84
N TYR A 67 -5.54 -0.64 -6.19
CA TYR A 67 -4.20 -1.24 -6.11
C TYR A 67 -3.33 -0.68 -5.00
N ALA A 68 -2.68 -1.59 -4.27
CA ALA A 68 -1.60 -1.30 -3.35
C ALA A 68 -0.25 -1.50 -4.04
N ALA A 69 0.63 -0.50 -3.95
CA ALA A 69 1.91 -0.53 -4.64
C ALA A 69 3.03 0.11 -3.81
N PHE A 70 4.27 -0.36 -4.03
CA PHE A 70 5.43 0.46 -3.69
C PHE A 70 5.58 1.56 -4.73
N TRP A 71 5.70 2.80 -4.26
CA TRP A 71 5.99 3.94 -5.12
C TRP A 71 7.51 4.22 -5.14
N MET A 72 8.14 3.83 -6.24
CA MET A 72 9.59 3.85 -6.46
C MET A 72 10.10 5.28 -6.74
N ILE A 73 10.01 6.16 -5.74
CA ILE A 73 10.43 7.56 -5.84
C ILE A 73 11.86 7.80 -5.32
N ASN A 74 12.33 6.97 -4.38
CA ASN A 74 13.65 7.13 -3.77
C ASN A 74 14.68 6.22 -4.46
N ARG A 75 15.46 6.74 -5.41
CA ARG A 75 16.36 5.91 -6.24
C ARG A 75 17.45 5.16 -5.48
N ASP A 76 17.84 5.67 -4.31
CA ASP A 76 18.94 5.12 -3.50
C ASP A 76 18.45 4.15 -2.40
N LYS A 77 17.16 3.84 -2.37
CA LYS A 77 16.53 3.01 -1.34
C LYS A 77 16.06 1.66 -1.90
N ASP A 78 16.15 0.62 -1.08
CA ASP A 78 15.55 -0.68 -1.37
C ASP A 78 14.02 -0.58 -1.45
N ILE A 79 13.39 -1.58 -2.07
CA ILE A 79 11.92 -1.62 -2.27
C ILE A 79 11.16 -1.46 -0.95
N LEU A 80 11.59 -2.15 0.11
CA LEU A 80 10.91 -2.11 1.41
C LEU A 80 11.08 -0.77 2.15
N ASP A 81 11.99 0.10 1.68
CA ASP A 81 12.19 1.44 2.21
C ASP A 81 11.49 2.52 1.36
N GLN A 82 10.73 2.09 0.33
CA GLN A 82 9.87 2.96 -0.47
C GLN A 82 8.52 3.17 0.20
N PRO A 83 7.86 4.32 -0.06
CA PRO A 83 6.48 4.52 0.36
C PRO A 83 5.54 3.50 -0.29
N ILE A 84 4.50 3.15 0.45
CA ILE A 84 3.38 2.36 -0.03
C ILE A 84 2.22 3.29 -0.31
N VAL A 85 1.58 3.11 -1.46
CA VAL A 85 0.47 3.94 -1.93
C VAL A 85 -0.72 3.06 -2.28
N PHE A 86 -1.90 3.66 -2.24
CA PHE A 86 -3.14 3.05 -2.70
C PHE A 86 -3.78 3.93 -3.77
N LEU A 87 -4.34 3.29 -4.79
CA LEU A 87 -5.11 3.92 -5.87
C LEU A 87 -6.38 3.11 -6.11
N GLY A 88 -7.50 3.61 -5.59
CA GLY A 88 -8.84 3.05 -5.73
C GLY A 88 -9.54 3.46 -7.03
N PRO A 89 -10.53 2.69 -7.48
CA PRO A 89 -11.20 2.89 -8.76
C PRO A 89 -12.05 4.16 -8.84
N GLU A 90 -12.48 4.74 -7.71
CA GLU A 90 -13.31 5.96 -7.66
C GLU A 90 -12.48 7.23 -7.37
N GLY A 91 -11.16 7.11 -7.33
CA GLY A 91 -10.23 8.22 -7.13
C GLY A 91 -9.59 8.28 -5.75
N GLU A 92 -9.88 7.31 -4.88
CA GLU A 92 -9.27 7.12 -3.57
C GLU A 92 -7.76 6.99 -3.75
N THR A 93 -7.00 8.00 -3.32
CA THR A 93 -5.55 7.99 -3.52
C THR A 93 -4.82 8.58 -2.34
N GLY A 94 -3.78 7.87 -1.92
CA GLY A 94 -2.88 8.39 -0.90
C GLY A 94 -1.66 7.53 -0.64
N VAL A 95 -0.77 8.09 0.19
CA VAL A 95 0.37 7.37 0.73
C VAL A 95 -0.08 6.69 2.02
N VAL A 96 -0.14 5.37 1.98
CA VAL A 96 -0.57 4.48 3.08
C VAL A 96 0.48 4.49 4.18
N ALA A 97 1.75 4.28 3.81
CA ALA A 97 2.87 4.18 4.74
C ALA A 97 4.14 4.74 4.09
N LYS A 98 5.04 5.29 4.90
CA LYS A 98 6.28 5.88 4.38
C LYS A 98 7.34 4.85 3.97
N ASP A 99 7.22 3.64 4.53
CA ASP A 99 8.06 2.46 4.32
C ASP A 99 7.32 1.19 4.79
N PHE A 100 7.93 0.02 4.58
CA PHE A 100 7.31 -1.26 4.91
C PHE A 100 7.15 -1.51 6.42
N ASN A 101 8.01 -0.96 7.28
CA ASN A 101 7.89 -1.15 8.73
C ASN A 101 6.61 -0.50 9.25
N ASP A 102 6.32 0.69 8.73
CA ASP A 102 5.10 1.44 9.03
C ASP A 102 3.85 0.67 8.58
N TYR A 103 3.92 0.05 7.41
CA TYR A 103 2.85 -0.79 6.90
C TYR A 103 2.58 -2.01 7.78
N LEU A 104 3.61 -2.68 8.30
CA LEU A 104 3.42 -3.79 9.24
C LEU A 104 2.63 -3.36 10.49
N TRP A 105 2.91 -2.17 11.01
CA TRP A 105 2.20 -1.64 12.18
C TRP A 105 0.77 -1.19 11.88
N LEU A 106 0.45 -0.80 10.64
CA LEU A 106 -0.93 -0.57 10.20
C LEU A 106 -1.72 -1.89 10.18
N LEU A 107 -1.16 -2.92 9.56
CA LEU A 107 -1.81 -4.25 9.49
C LEU A 107 -2.03 -4.88 10.87
N ALA A 108 -1.10 -4.68 11.82
CA ALA A 108 -1.28 -5.09 13.21
C ALA A 108 -2.52 -4.47 13.89
N GLN A 109 -2.99 -3.34 13.36
CA GLN A 109 -4.18 -2.61 13.81
C GLN A 109 -5.34 -2.75 12.80
N ASN A 110 -5.36 -3.81 11.99
CA ASN A 110 -6.36 -4.08 10.93
C ASN A 110 -6.51 -2.96 9.89
N HIS A 111 -5.52 -2.10 9.71
CA HIS A 111 -5.54 -1.09 8.66
C HIS A 111 -4.76 -1.57 7.44
N GLY A 112 -5.47 -1.98 6.40
CA GLY A 112 -4.90 -2.27 5.10
C GLY A 112 -4.76 -1.03 4.22
N PRO A 113 -4.44 -1.22 2.92
CA PRO A 113 -4.24 -0.13 1.99
C PRO A 113 -5.47 0.75 1.79
N LEU A 114 -6.65 0.16 1.58
CA LEU A 114 -7.90 0.91 1.41
C LEU A 114 -8.29 1.61 2.71
N GLU A 115 -8.29 0.88 3.84
CA GLU A 115 -8.70 1.41 5.15
C GLU A 115 -7.83 2.60 5.58
N SER A 116 -6.54 2.58 5.24
CA SER A 116 -5.63 3.69 5.53
C SER A 116 -5.95 4.97 4.75
N ILE A 117 -6.71 4.89 3.67
CA ILE A 117 -7.09 6.05 2.84
C ILE A 117 -8.52 6.50 3.15
N GLU A 118 -9.48 5.59 3.12
CA GLU A 118 -10.91 5.91 3.27
C GLU A 118 -11.35 5.93 4.75
N TYR A 119 -10.80 5.06 5.57
CA TYR A 119 -11.25 4.80 6.95
C TYR A 119 -10.15 5.11 8.00
N SER A 120 -9.27 6.08 7.69
CA SER A 120 -8.05 6.36 8.48
C SER A 120 -8.25 6.74 9.95
N GLU A 121 -9.47 7.12 10.34
CA GLU A 121 -9.84 7.48 11.72
C GLU A 121 -10.56 6.35 12.47
N ASP A 122 -10.87 5.24 11.78
CA ASP A 122 -11.56 4.12 12.40
C ASP A 122 -10.64 3.41 13.40
N THR A 123 -11.24 2.94 14.50
CA THR A 123 -10.54 2.16 15.50
C THR A 123 -10.91 0.70 15.30
N LEU A 124 -10.04 -0.04 14.62
CA LEU A 124 -10.20 -1.46 14.39
C LEU A 124 -9.51 -2.28 15.49
N LYS A 125 -9.95 -3.52 15.67
CA LYS A 125 -9.36 -4.43 16.66
C LYS A 125 -7.94 -4.78 16.24
N ILE A 126 -7.07 -4.97 17.24
CA ILE A 126 -5.73 -5.50 17.00
C ILE A 126 -5.83 -6.90 16.37
N ASN A 127 -5.06 -7.10 15.32
CA ASN A 127 -4.89 -8.40 14.70
C ASN A 127 -3.62 -9.06 15.24
N ASN A 128 -3.78 -10.12 16.03
CA ASN A 128 -2.66 -10.75 16.72
C ASN A 128 -1.65 -11.38 15.75
N ASP A 129 -2.08 -11.88 14.59
CA ASP A 129 -1.16 -12.51 13.63
C ASP A 129 -0.27 -11.45 12.96
N PHE A 130 -0.85 -10.34 12.53
CA PHE A 130 -0.08 -9.21 12.00
C PHE A 130 0.74 -8.51 13.09
N LEU A 131 0.24 -8.41 14.32
CA LEU A 131 0.99 -7.87 15.45
C LEU A 131 2.25 -8.70 15.73
N ASN A 132 2.11 -10.02 15.88
CA ASN A 132 3.23 -10.93 16.09
C ASN A 132 4.23 -10.84 14.92
N PHE A 133 3.73 -10.74 13.69
CA PHE A 133 4.58 -10.58 12.51
C PHE A 133 5.35 -9.25 12.54
N ALA A 134 4.69 -8.15 12.89
CA ALA A 134 5.31 -6.84 12.98
C ALA A 134 6.38 -6.80 14.08
N GLU A 135 6.12 -7.36 15.27
CA GLU A 135 7.09 -7.44 16.36
C GLU A 135 8.36 -8.22 15.99
N LEU A 136 8.23 -9.29 15.20
CA LEU A 136 9.36 -10.12 14.79
C LEU A 136 10.18 -9.54 13.64
N ASN A 137 9.56 -8.74 12.76
CA ASN A 137 10.16 -8.35 11.48
C ASN A 137 10.37 -6.85 11.30
N SER A 138 9.65 -6.01 12.04
CA SER A 138 9.78 -4.55 11.95
C SER A 138 11.07 -4.09 12.61
N LYS A 139 11.73 -3.10 12.00
CA LYS A 139 12.89 -2.40 12.57
C LYS A 139 12.50 -1.16 13.37
N SER A 140 11.21 -0.84 13.44
CA SER A 140 10.68 0.33 14.13
C SER A 140 9.80 -0.08 15.32
N THR A 141 9.56 0.84 16.24
CA THR A 141 8.62 0.62 17.34
C THR A 141 7.18 0.79 16.87
N SER A 142 6.24 0.09 17.51
CA SER A 142 4.79 0.26 17.30
C SER A 142 4.36 1.72 17.48
N ARG A 143 3.41 2.14 16.64
CA ARG A 143 2.82 3.49 16.60
C ARG A 143 1.35 3.42 16.24
N SER A 144 0.56 4.41 16.64
CA SER A 144 -0.86 4.50 16.29
C SER A 144 -1.04 4.71 14.78
N VAL A 145 -2.13 4.17 14.24
CA VAL A 145 -2.57 4.36 12.84
C VAL A 145 -2.51 5.84 12.43
N SER A 146 -3.18 6.70 13.19
CA SER A 146 -3.25 8.14 12.91
C SER A 146 -1.88 8.84 12.86
N LYS A 147 -0.89 8.35 13.63
CA LYS A 147 0.47 8.87 13.58
C LYS A 147 1.19 8.38 12.32
N ILE A 148 1.04 7.10 11.97
CA ILE A 148 1.67 6.51 10.78
C ILE A 148 1.17 7.21 9.52
N ILE A 149 -0.16 7.32 9.34
CA ILE A 149 -0.77 7.93 8.16
C ILE A 149 -0.37 9.41 8.04
N ARG A 150 -0.43 10.16 9.14
CA ARG A 150 -0.02 11.57 9.16
C ARG A 150 1.46 11.75 8.81
N ASP A 151 2.33 10.92 9.38
CA ASP A 151 3.77 10.96 9.08
C ASP A 151 4.03 10.60 7.61
N ALA A 152 3.29 9.65 7.03
CA ALA A 152 3.38 9.27 5.62
C ALA A 152 2.97 10.42 4.70
N GLN A 153 1.82 11.04 4.95
CA GLN A 153 1.33 12.21 4.20
C GLN A 153 2.30 13.39 4.28
N ASN A 154 2.82 13.70 5.46
CA ASN A 154 3.79 14.78 5.66
C ASN A 154 5.15 14.51 4.98
N SER A 155 5.54 13.24 4.87
CA SER A 155 6.79 12.86 4.20
C SER A 155 6.69 12.97 2.69
N TYR A 156 5.47 12.87 2.13
CA TYR A 156 5.22 12.84 0.70
C TYR A 156 4.04 13.75 0.30
N PRO A 157 4.11 15.06 0.58
CA PRO A 157 2.98 15.98 0.41
C PRO A 157 2.57 16.17 -1.06
N HIS A 158 3.49 15.91 -1.99
CA HIS A 158 3.26 16.08 -3.43
C HIS A 158 2.70 14.83 -4.13
N PHE A 159 2.39 13.75 -3.40
CA PHE A 159 1.85 12.53 -4.02
C PHE A 159 0.55 12.80 -4.78
N LYS A 160 -0.38 13.55 -4.19
CA LYS A 160 -1.64 13.89 -4.87
C LYS A 160 -1.42 14.76 -6.10
N ASP A 161 -0.52 15.73 -6.04
CA ASP A 161 -0.17 16.56 -7.22
C ASP A 161 0.46 15.72 -8.33
N TRP A 162 1.31 14.75 -7.96
CA TRP A 162 1.92 13.81 -8.89
C TRP A 162 0.86 12.94 -9.59
N ILE A 163 -0.11 12.40 -8.84
CA ILE A 163 -1.24 11.66 -9.40
C ILE A 163 -2.09 12.56 -10.31
N ASN A 164 -2.48 13.74 -9.85
CA ASN A 164 -3.31 14.67 -10.60
C ASN A 164 -2.64 15.11 -11.91
N GLY A 165 -1.31 15.28 -11.92
CA GLY A 165 -0.54 15.59 -13.12
C GLY A 165 -0.56 14.48 -14.19
N MET A 166 -1.00 13.27 -13.84
CA MET A 166 -1.14 12.15 -14.76
C MET A 166 -2.54 12.06 -15.40
N ILE A 167 -3.57 12.64 -14.79
CA ILE A 167 -4.96 12.55 -15.25
C ILE A 167 -5.19 13.43 -16.49
N ARG A 168 -6.02 12.99 -17.44
CA ARG A 168 -6.42 13.74 -18.64
C ARG A 168 -7.89 13.60 -19.00
#